data_AF-A0A2T6E2F5-F1
#
_entry.id   AF-A0A2T6E2F5-F1
#
_cell.length_a   1.000
_cell.length_b   1.000
_cell.length_c   1.000
_cell.angle_alpha   90.00
_cell.angle_beta   90.00
_cell.angle_gamma   90.00
#
_symmetry.space_group_name_H-M   'P 1'
#
loop_
_entity.id
_entity.type
_entity.pdbx_description
1 polymer ?
#
loop_
_entity_poly.entity_id
_entity_poly.type
_entity_poly.pdbx_seq_one_letter_code
_entity_poly.pdbx_strand_id
1 'polypeptide(L)'
;MNLSKLLSSRQSLIEQTRLANMAYAYVTLKRLAAVFRRAGLVGPVQVQQPNEMEERYWATLTPLACSQSVADEHFSEDDVAALADAISFITGVTPLDITFRIENLDEEFIAPLAVALEHAGVSLEEVPDDASDSSRSWLSSE
;
A
#
# COMPACT_ATOMS: atom_id res chain seq x y z
N MET A 1 23.38 -20.88 -24.24
CA MET A 1 22.37 -19.80 -24.24
C MET A 1 22.86 -18.67 -25.15
N ASN A 2 22.00 -18.06 -25.95
CA ASN A 2 22.37 -16.92 -26.82
C ASN A 2 21.74 -15.62 -26.31
N LEU A 3 22.31 -14.49 -26.70
CA LEU A 3 21.91 -13.14 -26.26
C LEU A 3 20.42 -12.85 -26.47
N SER A 4 19.83 -13.29 -27.59
CA SER A 4 18.42 -13.09 -27.89
C SER A 4 17.49 -13.75 -26.86
N LYS A 5 17.84 -14.94 -26.35
CA LYS A 5 17.08 -15.62 -25.28
C LYS A 5 17.19 -14.89 -23.94
N LEU A 6 18.36 -14.31 -23.63
CA LEU A 6 18.56 -13.50 -22.42
C LEU A 6 17.77 -12.19 -22.47
N LEU A 7 17.71 -11.55 -23.65
CA LEU A 7 16.91 -10.34 -23.84
C LEU A 7 15.41 -10.63 -23.78
N SER A 8 14.93 -11.75 -24.35
CA SER A 8 13.53 -12.14 -24.24
C SER A 8 13.14 -12.50 -22.80
N SER A 9 14.02 -13.17 -22.04
CA SER A 9 13.75 -13.49 -20.63
C SER A 9 13.69 -12.23 -19.77
N ARG A 10 14.51 -11.20 -20.07
CA ARG A 10 14.50 -9.93 -19.34
C ARG A 10 13.12 -9.27 -19.38
N GLN A 11 12.48 -9.20 -20.54
CA GLN A 11 11.17 -8.55 -20.66
C GLN A 11 10.10 -9.29 -19.85
N SER A 12 10.11 -10.63 -19.92
CA SER A 12 9.19 -11.46 -19.11
C SER A 12 9.39 -11.24 -17.61
N LEU A 13 10.65 -11.15 -17.15
CA LEU A 13 10.96 -10.91 -15.74
C LEU A 13 10.51 -9.52 -15.29
N ILE A 14 10.67 -8.50 -16.12
CA ILE A 14 10.21 -7.14 -15.82
C ILE A 14 8.68 -7.13 -15.66
N GLU A 15 7.94 -7.75 -16.58
CA GLU A 15 6.48 -7.77 -16.48
C GLU A 15 6.00 -8.57 -15.27
N GLN A 16 6.62 -9.73 -14.99
CA GLN A 16 6.30 -10.52 -13.80
C GLN A 16 6.57 -9.74 -12.51
N THR A 17 7.68 -9.00 -12.46
CA THR A 17 8.00 -8.13 -11.32
C THR A 17 6.97 -7.03 -11.15
N ARG A 18 6.55 -6.40 -12.26
CA ARG A 18 5.51 -5.37 -12.24
C ARG A 18 4.19 -5.90 -11.70
N LEU A 19 3.75 -7.06 -12.17
CA LEU A 19 2.52 -7.70 -11.69
C LEU A 19 2.61 -8.12 -10.23
N ALA A 20 3.75 -8.66 -9.81
CA ALA A 20 3.99 -9.00 -8.41
C ALA A 20 3.89 -7.77 -7.50
N ASN A 21 4.50 -6.65 -7.91
CA ASN A 21 4.43 -5.39 -7.17
C ASN A 21 3.00 -4.82 -7.14
N MET A 22 2.25 -4.90 -8.24
CA MET A 22 0.83 -4.52 -8.27
C MET A 22 -0.01 -5.37 -7.31
N ALA A 23 0.18 -6.69 -7.31
CA ALA A 23 -0.53 -7.59 -6.41
C ALA A 23 -0.18 -7.31 -4.95
N TYR A 24 1.10 -7.07 -4.65
CA TYR A 24 1.56 -6.67 -3.33
C TYR A 24 0.92 -5.35 -2.87
N ALA A 25 0.91 -4.33 -3.72
CA ALA A 25 0.26 -3.05 -3.43
C ALA A 25 -1.25 -3.22 -3.17
N TYR A 26 -1.92 -4.05 -3.96
CA TYR A 26 -3.36 -4.34 -3.79
C TYR A 26 -3.68 -4.95 -2.43
N VAL A 27 -2.94 -6.00 -2.04
CA VAL A 27 -3.13 -6.67 -0.75
C VAL A 27 -2.81 -5.72 0.40
N THR A 28 -1.72 -4.96 0.28
CA THR A 28 -1.31 -3.97 1.29
C THR A 28 -2.38 -2.91 1.51
N LEU A 29 -2.89 -2.33 0.43
CA LEU A 29 -3.93 -1.31 0.51
C LEU A 29 -5.24 -1.88 1.07
N LYS A 30 -5.68 -3.07 0.67
CA LYS A 30 -6.89 -3.69 1.25
C LYS A 30 -6.74 -3.94 2.75
N ARG A 31 -5.58 -4.42 3.20
CA ARG A 31 -5.29 -4.62 4.62
C ARG A 31 -5.42 -3.30 5.38
N LEU A 32 -4.77 -2.25 4.89
CA LEU A 32 -4.77 -0.93 5.54
C LEU A 32 -6.15 -0.28 5.50
N ALA A 33 -6.89 -0.40 4.40
CA ALA A 33 -8.29 0.04 4.29
C ALA A 33 -9.17 -0.60 5.37
N ALA A 34 -9.00 -1.91 5.60
CA ALA A 34 -9.72 -2.60 6.67
C ALA A 34 -9.36 -2.05 8.07
N VAL A 35 -8.08 -1.75 8.32
CA VAL A 35 -7.65 -1.11 9.58
C VAL A 35 -8.27 0.27 9.73
N PHE A 36 -8.22 1.12 8.69
CA PHE A 36 -8.84 2.46 8.70
C PHE A 36 -10.33 2.40 9.02
N ARG A 37 -11.07 1.47 8.38
CA ARG A 37 -12.50 1.25 8.66
C ARG A 37 -12.75 0.80 10.10
N ARG A 38 -11.95 -0.13 10.62
CA ARG A 38 -12.08 -0.62 12.02
C ARG A 38 -11.77 0.47 13.04
N ALA A 39 -10.80 1.33 12.76
CA ALA A 39 -10.43 2.47 13.59
C ALA A 39 -11.45 3.63 13.50
N GLY A 40 -12.41 3.56 12.57
CA GLY A 40 -13.37 4.65 12.33
C GLY A 40 -12.70 5.93 11.84
N LEU A 41 -11.55 5.81 11.18
CA LEU A 41 -10.83 6.95 10.62
C LEU A 41 -11.57 7.48 9.39
N VAL A 42 -11.86 8.77 9.39
CA VAL A 42 -12.57 9.48 8.31
C VAL A 42 -12.00 10.88 8.16
N GLY A 43 -12.00 11.38 6.93
CA GLY A 43 -11.57 12.72 6.61
C GLY A 43 -10.30 12.80 5.77
N PRO A 44 -9.85 14.04 5.48
CA PRO A 44 -8.67 14.27 4.68
C PRO A 44 -7.41 13.87 5.45
N VAL A 45 -6.56 13.10 4.79
CA VAL A 45 -5.22 12.73 5.26
C VAL A 45 -4.20 13.12 4.21
N GLN A 46 -3.02 13.49 4.69
CA GLN A 46 -1.85 13.71 3.86
C GLN A 46 -0.89 12.53 4.06
N VAL A 47 -0.46 11.92 2.95
CA VAL A 47 0.57 10.87 2.95
C VAL A 47 1.81 11.40 2.25
N GLN A 48 2.94 11.24 2.91
CA GLN A 48 4.23 11.77 2.48
C GLN A 48 5.30 10.70 2.56
N GLN A 49 6.13 10.57 1.52
CA GLN A 49 7.34 9.75 1.54
C GLN A 49 8.53 10.54 2.12
N PRO A 50 9.59 9.83 2.59
CA PRO A 50 10.86 10.45 2.91
C PRO A 50 11.36 11.32 1.74
N ASN A 51 11.84 12.51 2.07
CA ASN A 51 12.44 13.45 1.15
C ASN A 51 13.59 14.18 1.85
N GLU A 52 14.82 13.81 1.51
CA GLU A 52 16.04 14.38 2.11
C GLU A 52 16.14 15.90 1.86
N MET A 53 15.65 16.40 0.73
CA MET A 53 15.69 17.83 0.41
C MET A 53 14.77 18.67 1.30
N GLU A 54 13.74 18.04 1.88
CA GLU A 54 12.80 18.65 2.82
C GLU A 54 13.09 18.22 4.27
N GLU A 55 14.25 17.61 4.54
CA GLU A 55 14.65 17.07 5.84
C GLU A 55 13.63 16.07 6.44
N ARG A 56 12.86 15.39 5.58
CA ARG A 56 11.89 14.36 5.96
C ARG A 56 12.52 12.98 5.79
N TYR A 57 12.81 12.29 6.89
CA TYR A 57 13.53 11.00 6.83
C TYR A 57 12.64 9.76 6.93
N TRP A 58 11.36 9.93 7.25
CA TRP A 58 10.39 8.84 7.37
C TRP A 58 9.10 9.20 6.65
N ALA A 59 8.31 8.18 6.31
CA ALA A 59 6.98 8.38 5.75
C ALA A 59 6.03 8.89 6.85
N THR A 60 5.11 9.79 6.50
CA THR A 60 4.14 10.35 7.45
C THR A 60 2.72 10.22 6.91
N LEU A 61 1.80 9.93 7.82
CA LEU A 61 0.35 9.96 7.60
C LEU A 61 -0.23 11.01 8.54
N THR A 62 -0.60 12.17 8.00
CA THR A 62 -1.07 13.30 8.81
C THR A 62 -2.56 13.55 8.58
N PRO A 63 -3.41 13.33 9.58
CA PRO A 63 -4.80 13.80 9.54
C PRO A 63 -4.86 15.32 9.42
N LEU A 64 -5.58 15.82 8.41
CA LEU A 64 -5.78 17.26 8.17
C LEU A 64 -7.06 17.80 8.85
N ALA A 65 -7.89 16.92 9.41
CA ALA A 65 -9.06 17.27 10.23
C ALA A 65 -9.02 16.51 11.57
N CYS A 66 -9.59 17.11 12.62
CA CYS A 66 -9.56 16.71 14.03
C CYS A 66 -9.53 15.18 14.30
N SER A 67 -8.32 14.61 14.44
CA SER A 67 -7.90 13.60 15.42
C SER A 67 -6.59 12.95 14.97
N GLN A 68 -5.45 13.62 15.20
CA GLN A 68 -4.12 13.01 15.00
C GLN A 68 -3.89 11.81 15.93
N SER A 69 -4.46 11.85 17.15
CA SER A 69 -4.26 10.82 18.18
C SER A 69 -4.75 9.43 17.79
N VAL A 70 -5.70 9.30 16.86
CA VAL A 70 -6.25 8.00 16.45
C VAL A 70 -5.39 7.32 15.37
N ALA A 71 -4.65 8.09 14.57
CA ALA A 71 -3.79 7.52 13.55
C ALA A 71 -2.54 6.85 14.17
N ASP A 72 -1.88 7.52 15.12
CA ASP A 72 -0.62 7.03 15.70
C ASP A 72 -0.81 5.76 16.56
N GLU A 73 -2.01 5.51 17.09
CA GLU A 73 -2.31 4.30 17.87
C GLU A 73 -2.52 3.05 16.99
N HIS A 74 -2.89 3.24 15.72
CA HIS A 74 -3.31 2.14 14.84
C HIS A 74 -2.28 1.78 13.76
N PHE A 75 -1.32 2.66 13.47
CA PHE A 75 -0.34 2.46 12.40
C PHE A 75 1.08 2.50 12.92
N SER A 76 1.85 1.46 12.57
CA SER A 76 3.29 1.49 12.74
C SER A 76 3.95 2.34 11.65
N GLU A 77 5.20 2.76 11.85
CA GLU A 77 6.01 3.41 10.81
C GLU A 77 6.10 2.54 9.54
N ASP A 78 6.18 1.22 9.70
CA ASP A 78 6.20 0.26 8.60
C ASP A 78 4.88 0.25 7.82
N ASP A 79 3.73 0.39 8.51
CA ASP A 79 2.42 0.48 7.85
C ASP A 79 2.29 1.78 7.04
N VAL A 80 2.78 2.90 7.58
CA VAL A 80 2.78 4.19 6.87
C VAL A 80 3.74 4.17 5.68
N ALA A 81 4.92 3.58 5.83
CA ALA A 81 5.86 3.39 4.73
C ALA A 81 5.27 2.50 3.63
N ALA A 82 4.65 1.37 4.00
CA ALA A 82 4.01 0.46 3.06
C ALA A 82 2.83 1.12 2.32
N LEU A 83 2.05 1.97 3.00
CA LEU A 83 1.00 2.77 2.37
C LEU A 83 1.59 3.72 1.32
N ALA A 84 2.60 4.50 1.72
CA ALA A 84 3.22 5.51 0.88
C ALA A 84 3.87 4.87 -0.36
N ASP A 85 4.56 3.74 -0.20
CA ASP A 85 5.18 3.01 -1.30
C ASP A 85 4.16 2.38 -2.24
N ALA A 86 3.07 1.81 -1.71
CA ALA A 86 2.00 1.25 -2.54
C ALA A 86 1.34 2.34 -3.40
N ILE A 87 1.00 3.48 -2.80
CA ILE A 87 0.40 4.61 -3.52
C ILE A 87 1.38 5.21 -4.53
N SER A 88 2.64 5.40 -4.14
CA SER A 88 3.70 5.90 -5.02
C SER A 88 3.88 5.00 -6.24
N PHE A 89 3.90 3.69 -6.04
CA PHE A 89 4.01 2.71 -7.11
C PHE A 89 2.83 2.79 -8.10
N ILE A 90 1.59 2.94 -7.61
CA ILE A 90 0.39 3.00 -8.45
C ILE A 90 0.30 4.32 -9.22
N THR A 91 0.61 5.42 -8.55
CA THR A 91 0.48 6.77 -9.12
C THR A 91 1.69 7.18 -9.96
N GLY A 92 2.84 6.52 -9.77
CA GLY A 92 4.11 6.90 -10.37
C GLY A 92 4.71 8.19 -9.79
N VAL A 93 4.19 8.67 -8.66
CA VAL A 93 4.63 9.92 -8.02
C VAL A 93 5.71 9.62 -6.97
N THR A 94 6.90 10.19 -7.15
CA THR A 94 8.05 10.09 -6.23
C THR A 94 8.81 11.42 -6.15
N PRO A 95 9.06 11.99 -4.96
CA PRO A 95 8.54 11.54 -3.66
C PRO A 95 7.03 11.76 -3.60
N LEU A 96 6.31 10.85 -2.96
CA LEU A 96 4.87 11.00 -2.74
C LEU A 96 4.59 12.13 -1.75
N ASP A 97 3.73 13.06 -2.13
CA ASP A 97 3.10 14.03 -1.25
C ASP A 97 1.69 14.28 -1.78
N ILE A 98 0.71 13.56 -1.22
CA ILE A 98 -0.68 13.64 -1.67
C ILE A 98 -1.63 13.81 -0.50
N THR A 99 -2.75 14.46 -0.79
CA THR A 99 -3.88 14.56 0.13
C THR A 99 -5.09 13.88 -0.48
N PHE A 100 -5.75 13.02 0.28
CA PHE A 100 -6.98 12.34 -0.14
C PHE A 100 -7.88 12.10 1.07
N ARG A 101 -9.13 11.69 0.83
CA ARG A 101 -10.04 11.30 1.92
C ARG A 101 -9.87 9.82 2.20
N ILE A 102 -9.63 9.46 3.45
CA ILE A 102 -9.31 8.08 3.82
C ILE A 102 -10.44 7.09 3.51
N GLU A 103 -11.70 7.55 3.61
CA GLU A 103 -12.87 6.78 3.22
C GLU A 103 -12.97 6.49 1.72
N ASN A 104 -12.25 7.24 0.89
CA ASN A 104 -12.19 7.04 -0.55
C ASN A 104 -11.03 6.13 -0.97
N LEU A 105 -10.23 5.59 -0.04
CA LEU A 105 -9.06 4.77 -0.37
C LEU A 105 -9.43 3.58 -1.29
N ASP A 106 -10.60 2.98 -1.05
CA ASP A 106 -11.12 1.89 -1.87
C ASP A 106 -11.39 2.34 -3.31
N GLU A 107 -12.05 3.48 -3.49
CA GLU A 107 -12.44 4.01 -4.81
C GLU A 107 -11.25 4.61 -5.58
N GLU A 108 -10.38 5.34 -4.89
CA GLU A 108 -9.29 6.10 -5.51
C GLU A 108 -8.08 5.23 -5.89
N PHE A 109 -7.79 4.18 -5.12
CA PHE A 109 -6.56 3.39 -5.31
C PHE A 109 -6.82 1.89 -5.48
N ILE A 110 -7.68 1.29 -4.66
CA ILE A 110 -7.87 -0.18 -4.66
C ILE A 110 -8.67 -0.65 -5.87
N ALA A 111 -9.78 0.00 -6.18
CA ALA A 111 -10.63 -0.40 -7.32
C ALA A 111 -9.91 -0.27 -8.67
N PRO A 112 -9.20 0.84 -8.98
CA PRO A 112 -8.40 0.92 -10.21
C PRO A 112 -7.33 -0.16 -10.30
N LEU A 113 -6.70 -0.50 -9.17
CA LEU A 113 -5.67 -1.53 -9.12
C LEU A 113 -6.27 -2.94 -9.31
N ALA A 114 -7.45 -3.20 -8.75
CA ALA A 114 -8.18 -4.44 -8.97
C ALA A 114 -8.46 -4.66 -10.46
N VAL A 115 -9.02 -3.64 -11.12
CA VAL A 115 -9.31 -3.67 -12.56
C VAL A 115 -8.03 -3.89 -13.38
N ALA A 116 -6.92 -3.25 -12.99
CA ALA A 116 -5.65 -3.41 -13.68
C ALA A 116 -5.06 -4.83 -13.54
N LEU A 117 -5.21 -5.46 -12.36
CA LEU A 117 -4.79 -6.84 -12.11
C LEU A 117 -5.66 -7.84 -12.88
N GLU A 118 -6.98 -7.65 -12.89
CA GLU A 118 -7.92 -8.48 -13.65
C GLU A 118 -7.65 -8.41 -15.15
N HIS A 119 -7.40 -7.20 -15.70
CA HIS A 119 -7.00 -7.03 -17.09
C HIS A 119 -5.68 -7.70 -17.43
N ALA A 120 -4.78 -7.85 -16.46
CA ALA A 120 -3.54 -8.61 -16.62
C ALA A 120 -3.73 -10.13 -16.47
N GLY A 121 -4.97 -10.59 -16.27
CA GLY A 121 -5.31 -12.01 -16.11
C GLY A 121 -5.04 -12.55 -14.70
N VAL A 122 -4.81 -11.68 -13.71
CA VAL A 122 -4.65 -12.09 -12.31
C VAL A 122 -6.03 -12.28 -11.69
N SER A 123 -6.29 -13.48 -11.17
CA SER A 123 -7.50 -13.74 -10.39
C SER A 123 -7.32 -13.24 -8.97
N LEU A 124 -8.19 -12.33 -8.55
CA LEU A 124 -8.19 -11.78 -7.19
C LEU A 124 -8.99 -12.72 -6.29
N GLU A 125 -8.32 -13.70 -5.68
CA GLU A 125 -8.95 -14.49 -4.62
C GLU A 125 -9.25 -13.57 -3.42
N GLU A 126 -10.42 -13.74 -2.80
CA GLU A 126 -10.75 -13.03 -1.56
C GLU A 126 -9.82 -13.51 -0.45
N VAL A 127 -8.80 -12.71 -0.14
CA VAL A 127 -8.03 -12.90 1.09
C VAL A 127 -8.97 -12.56 2.27
N PRO A 128 -9.25 -13.49 3.19
CA PRO A 128 -10.15 -13.24 4.32
C PRO A 128 -9.66 -12.07 5.18
N ASP A 129 -10.56 -11.16 5.55
CA ASP A 129 -10.29 -9.97 6.38
C ASP A 129 -9.69 -10.28 7.77
N ASP A 130 -9.73 -11.56 8.19
CA ASP A 130 -9.40 -12.05 9.54
C ASP A 130 -7.95 -12.58 9.70
N ALA A 131 -7.17 -12.68 8.61
CA ALA A 131 -5.79 -13.19 8.71
C ALA A 131 -4.82 -12.23 9.45
N SER A 132 -5.27 -11.04 9.85
CA SER A 132 -4.46 -10.02 10.52
C SER A 132 -4.26 -10.23 12.03
N ASP A 133 -4.98 -11.16 12.68
CA ASP A 133 -4.87 -11.39 14.13
C ASP A 133 -3.97 -12.59 14.51
N SER A 134 -3.69 -13.50 13.56
CA SER A 134 -2.96 -14.74 13.86
C SER A 134 -1.44 -14.57 14.05
N SER A 135 -0.87 -13.43 13.65
CA SER A 135 0.58 -13.19 13.76
C SER A 135 1.02 -12.61 15.11
N ARG A 136 0.09 -12.20 15.98
CA ARG A 136 0.40 -11.69 17.34
C ARG A 136 0.33 -12.76 18.43
N SER A 137 -0.18 -13.96 18.14
CA SER A 137 -0.41 -15.01 19.14
C SER A 137 0.82 -15.86 19.49
N TRP A 138 1.96 -15.73 18.81
CA TRP A 138 3.13 -16.61 19.02
C TRP A 138 4.18 -16.07 20.01
N LEU A 139 4.01 -14.85 20.54
CA LEU A 139 4.97 -14.19 21.44
C LEU A 139 4.51 -14.12 22.91
N SER A 140 3.49 -14.91 23.30
CA SER A 140 3.07 -15.01 24.70
C SER A 140 3.03 -16.46 25.16
N SER A 141 4.22 -17.07 25.25
CA SER A 141 4.47 -18.23 26.09
C SER A 141 5.95 -18.26 26.40
N GLU A 142 6.37 -17.52 27.43
CA GLU A 142 7.50 -17.82 28.31
C GLU A 142 7.40 -17.02 29.61
#